data_AF-A0A2M7Q2Z4-F1
#
_entry.id   AF-A0A2M7Q2Z4-F1
#
_cell.length_a   1.000
_cell.length_b   1.000
_cell.length_c   1.000
_cell.angle_alpha   90.00
_cell.angle_beta   90.00
_cell.angle_gamma   90.00
#
_symmetry.space_group_name_H-M   'P 1'
#
loop_
_entity.id
_entity.type
_entity.pdbx_description
1 polymer ?
#
loop_
_entity_poly.entity_id
_entity_poly.type
_entity_poly.pdbx_seq_one_letter_code
_entity_poly.pdbx_strand_id
1 'polypeptide(L)' 'MTSTRAQTIAKAFSTIRTFSVNSEKRGLYVQYPGRTAYFVREACFWSFIFSLRHAGQTQKEISRIESQLMM' A
#
# COMPACT_ATOMS: atom_id res chain seq x y z
N MET A 1 6.84 -8.91 7.65
CA MET A 1 7.09 -8.74 6.21
C MET A 1 8.58 -8.53 5.99
N THR A 2 9.17 -9.07 4.93
CA THR A 2 10.60 -8.89 4.62
C THR A 2 10.85 -7.50 4.01
N SER A 3 12.07 -6.97 4.14
CA SER A 3 12.42 -5.66 3.56
C SER A 3 12.25 -5.64 2.03
N THR A 4 12.62 -6.74 1.35
CA THR A 4 12.41 -6.88 -0.10
C THR A 4 10.93 -6.81 -0.45
N ARG A 5 10.06 -7.53 0.28
CA ARG A 5 8.61 -7.50 0.02
C ARG A 5 8.04 -6.10 0.26
N ALA A 6 8.47 -5.42 1.33
CA ALA A 6 8.09 -4.04 1.60
C ALA A 6 8.47 -3.10 0.44
N GLN A 7 9.69 -3.22 -0.10
CA GLN A 7 10.16 -2.43 -1.23
C GLN A 7 9.35 -2.70 -2.49
N THR A 8 9.07 -3.97 -2.81
CA THR A 8 8.24 -4.35 -3.96
C THR A 8 6.85 -3.74 -3.87
N ILE A 9 6.21 -3.82 -2.70
CA ILE A 9 4.89 -3.22 -2.47
C ILE A 9 4.96 -1.69 -2.61
N ALA A 10 5.89 -1.02 -1.92
CA ALA A 10 6.03 0.43 -1.99
C ALA A 10 6.24 0.93 -3.44
N LYS A 11 7.07 0.21 -4.22
CA LYS A 11 7.29 0.52 -5.64
C LYS A 11 6.03 0.34 -6.48
N ALA A 12 5.24 -0.71 -6.24
CA ALA A 12 3.99 -0.92 -6.98
C ALA A 12 2.96 0.17 -6.68
N PHE A 13 2.93 0.67 -5.45
CA PHE A 13 2.03 1.74 -5.02
C PHE A 13 2.50 3.15 -5.40
N SER A 14 3.70 3.32 -5.99
CA SER A 14 4.22 4.64 -6.37
C SER A 14 3.40 5.32 -7.48
N THR A 15 2.52 4.60 -8.16
CA THR A 15 1.65 5.15 -9.21
C THR A 15 0.40 5.83 -8.65
N ILE A 16 0.03 5.54 -7.40
CA ILE A 16 -1.15 6.11 -6.75
C ILE A 16 -0.84 7.54 -6.30
N ARG A 17 -1.74 8.48 -6.60
CA ARG A 17 -1.58 9.91 -6.26
C ARG A 17 -2.32 10.34 -4.99
N THR A 18 -3.27 9.53 -4.51
CA THR A 18 -4.15 9.88 -3.39
C THR A 18 -3.53 9.62 -2.02
N PHE A 19 -2.54 8.73 -1.96
CA PHE A 19 -1.76 8.42 -0.78
C PHE A 19 -0.39 7.88 -1.20
N SER A 20 0.57 7.91 -0.28
CA SER A 20 1.93 7.43 -0.50
C SER A 20 2.20 6.19 0.33
N VAL A 21 2.92 5.22 -0.24
CA VAL A 21 3.38 4.02 0.46
C VAL A 21 4.90 3.94 0.35
N ASN A 22 5.57 3.93 1.50
CA ASN A 22 7.02 3.83 1.59
C ASN A 22 7.44 2.55 2.30
N SER A 23 8.52 1.92 1.83
CA SER A 23 9.12 0.78 2.51
C SER A 23 10.04 1.25 3.62
N GLU A 24 9.87 0.69 4.81
CA GLU A 24 10.75 0.87 5.96
C GLU A 24 11.39 -0.48 6.35
N LYS A 25 12.46 -0.45 7.15
CA LYS A 25 13.29 -1.65 7.48
C LYS A 25 12.49 -2.93 7.78
N ARG A 26 11.31 -2.81 8.39
CA ARG A 26 10.44 -3.95 8.80
C ARG A 26 8.98 -3.82 8.36
N GLY A 27 8.63 -2.87 7.51
CA GLY A 27 7.22 -2.51 7.34
C GLY A 27 6.92 -1.60 6.15
N LEU A 28 5.65 -1.25 6.01
CA LEU A 28 5.15 -0.23 5.10
C LEU A 28 4.67 0.96 5.92
N TYR A 29 5.03 2.15 5.47
CA TYR A 29 4.54 3.41 6.01
C TYR A 29 3.59 4.03 4.97
N VAL A 30 2.33 4.21 5.35
CA VAL A 30 1.29 4.78 4.49
C VAL A 30 0.98 6.19 4.96
N GLN A 31 1.07 7.16 4.05
CA GLN A 31 0.71 8.55 4.29
C GLN A 31 -0.52 8.90 3.45
N TYR A 32 -1.57 9.37 4.11
CA TYR A 32 -2.85 9.73 3.50
C TYR A 32 -3.35 11.04 4.15
N PRO A 33 -4.40 11.71 3.65
CA PRO A 33 -4.72 13.08 4.04
C PRO A 33 -4.74 13.32 5.57
N GLY A 34 -3.73 14.03 6.07
CA GLY A 34 -3.57 14.41 7.47
C GLY A 34 -3.22 13.28 8.44
N ARG A 35 -2.93 12.06 7.97
CA ARG A 35 -2.70 10.88 8.82
C ARG A 35 -1.64 9.95 8.26
N THR A 36 -1.07 9.13 9.14
CA THR A 36 -0.09 8.11 8.78
C THR A 36 -0.40 6.80 9.47
N ALA A 37 -0.03 5.70 8.85
CA ALA A 37 -0.21 4.36 9.39
C ALA A 37 1.01 3.49 9.06
N TYR A 38 1.42 2.65 10.01
CA TYR A 38 2.57 1.76 9.85
C TYR A 38 2.19 0.30 10.00
N PHE A 39 2.66 -0.54 9.08
CA PHE A 39 2.27 -1.95 9.01
C PHE A 39 3.49 -2.85 8.91
N VAL A 40 3.67 -3.73 9.91
CA VAL A 40 4.70 -4.79 9.91
C VAL A 40 4.20 -6.07 9.23
N ARG A 41 2.87 -6.24 9.18
CA ARG A 41 2.19 -7.39 8.58
C ARG A 41 1.49 -6.95 7.30
N GLU A 42 1.78 -7.65 6.21
CA GLU A 42 1.20 -7.39 4.89
C GLU A 42 -0.33 -7.55 4.89
N ALA A 43 -0.87 -8.55 5.60
CA ALA A 43 -2.31 -8.74 5.72
C ALA A 43 -3.03 -7.50 6.31
N CYS A 44 -2.47 -6.91 7.37
CA CYS A 44 -3.03 -5.70 7.98
C CYS A 44 -2.95 -4.48 7.06
N PHE A 45 -1.87 -4.37 6.29
CA PHE A 45 -1.72 -3.36 5.25
C PHE A 45 -2.82 -3.50 4.20
N TRP A 46 -3.06 -4.69 3.66
CA TRP A 46 -4.09 -4.91 2.65
C TRP A 46 -5.48 -4.59 3.17
N SER A 47 -5.84 -5.06 4.37
CA SER A 47 -7.12 -4.70 5.00
C SER A 47 -7.30 -3.19 5.12
N PHE A 48 -6.23 -2.46 5.50
CA PHE A 48 -6.26 -1.02 5.61
C PHE A 48 -6.40 -0.32 4.25
N ILE A 49 -5.63 -0.72 3.24
CA ILE A 49 -5.70 -0.16 1.88
C ILE A 49 -7.09 -0.36 1.27
N PHE A 50 -7.73 -1.50 1.49
CA PHE A 50 -9.11 -1.72 1.05
C PHE A 50 -10.14 -0.92 1.85
N SER A 51 -9.84 -0.57 3.10
CA SER A 51 -10.71 0.32 3.89
C SER A 51 -10.57 1.80 3.51
N LEU A 52 -9.41 2.21 2.98
CA LEU A 52 -9.10 3.56 2.52
C LEU A 52 -9.83 3.95 1.21
N ARG A 53 -10.79 3.15 0.73
CA ARG A 53 -11.57 3.35 -0.49
C ARG A 53 -12.38 4.66 -0.42
N HIS A 54 -11.72 5.78 -0.68
CA HIS A 54 -12.32 7.04 -1.06
C HIS A 54 -12.00 7.29 -2.54
N ALA A 55 -13.06 7.46 -3.33
CA ALA A 55 -13.09 7.71 -4.78
C ALA A 55 -12.71 6.52 -5.70
N GLY A 56 -13.66 6.12 -6.55
CA GLY A 56 -13.62 4.89 -7.36
C GLY A 56 -12.45 4.74 -8.35
N GLN A 57 -11.71 5.79 -8.68
CA GLN A 57 -10.49 5.67 -9.50
C GLN A 57 -9.37 4.91 -8.76
N THR A 58 -9.17 5.19 -7.47
CA THR A 58 -8.11 4.56 -6.66
C THR A 58 -8.38 3.06 -6.45
N GLN A 59 -9.65 2.63 -6.45
CA GLN A 59 -10.00 1.21 -6.30
C GLN A 59 -9.50 0.35 -7.48
N LYS A 60 -9.62 0.83 -8.72
CA LYS A 60 -9.15 0.09 -9.91
C LYS A 60 -7.64 -0.06 -9.90
N GLU A 61 -6.92 0.98 -9.47
CA GLU A 61 -5.46 0.97 -9.36
C GLU A 61 -5.00 -0.01 -8.28
N ILE A 62 -5.62 0.01 -7.10
CA ILE A 62 -5.32 -0.93 -6.01
C ILE A 62 -5.53 -2.37 -6.46
N SER A 63 -6.66 -2.69 -7.10
CA SER A 63 -6.92 -4.05 -7.58
C SER A 63 -5.94 -4.50 -8.67
N ARG A 64 -5.48 -3.58 -9.52
CA ARG A 64 -4.43 -3.88 -10.50
C ARG A 64 -3.10 -4.19 -9.82
N ILE A 65 -2.71 -3.38 -8.83
CA ILE A 65 -1.48 -3.58 -8.06
C ILE A 65 -1.51 -4.90 -7.28
N GLU A 66 -2.65 -5.24 -6.66
CA GLU A 66 -2.86 -6.52 -5.99
C GLU A 66 -2.59 -7.69 -6.93
N SER A 67 -3.21 -7.71 -8.12
CA SER A 67 -2.97 -8.75 -9.13
C SER A 67 -1.51 -8.85 -9.58
N GLN A 68 -0.80 -7.72 -9.69
CA GLN A 68 0.63 -7.71 -10.05
C GLN A 68 1.53 -8.27 -8.94
N LEU A 69 1.11 -8.21 -7.68
CA LEU A 69 1.89 -8.63 -6.52
C LEU A 69 1.59 -10.06 -6.06
N MET A 70 0.51 -10.66 -6.57
CA MET A 70 0.08 -12.05 -6.32
C MET A 70 0.46 -13.03 -7.44
N MET A 71 0.93 -12.53 -8.59
CA MET A 71 1.62 -13.31 -9.63
C MET A 71 3.13 -13.31 -9.38
#